data_AF-A0A853XAU4-F1
#
_entry.id   AF-A0A853XAU4-F1
#
_cell.length_a   1.000
_cell.length_b   1.000
_cell.length_c   1.000
_cell.angle_alpha   90.00
_cell.angle_beta   90.00
_cell.angle_gamma   90.00
#
_symmetry.space_group_name_H-M   'P 1'
#
loop_
_entity.id
_entity.type
_entity.pdbx_description
1 polymer ?
#
loop_
_entity_poly.entity_id
_entity_poly.type
_entity_poly.pdbx_seq_one_letter_code
_entity_poly.pdbx_strand_id
1 'polypeptide(L)'
;MYKYKAMKWCLCLFIFTFLIIIGKTIWSSIDVAGVSSVSSNSETIVLNKTFKTTNHLSEMVEEADVIVLGEYDGLYSKWNMANSSSHEIQSEDVEGHLFSFHVKETLKGDYVKNEILINHRYSENLVLEESNEIIDKNGIILKGATKVFTKKVENKDPLYIKPKSEKTYIVFLKENNILGHFYPALEPFMIEFDLRNTAHLKSNLINWDKNKYKFETKVKDKTFYIENKIDSTIKDNISGKKLRDIKDFVKRTSKVK
;
A
#
# COMPACT_ATOMS: atom_id res chain seq x y z
N MET A 1 -90.05 -7.51 -25.11
CA MET A 1 -88.91 -8.43 -24.93
C MET A 1 -87.54 -7.70 -25.07
N TYR A 2 -87.32 -6.61 -24.32
CA TYR A 2 -86.13 -5.75 -24.50
C TYR A 2 -85.59 -5.13 -23.18
N LYS A 3 -85.92 -5.68 -22.00
CA LYS A 3 -85.46 -5.14 -20.70
C LYS A 3 -84.43 -5.99 -19.95
N TYR A 4 -84.16 -7.22 -20.39
CA TYR A 4 -83.20 -8.11 -19.71
C TYR A 4 -81.78 -8.13 -20.32
N LYS A 5 -81.58 -7.49 -21.48
CA LYS A 5 -80.27 -7.51 -22.20
C LYS A 5 -79.34 -6.36 -21.76
N ALA A 6 -79.91 -5.21 -21.40
CA ALA A 6 -79.14 -4.04 -20.93
C ALA A 6 -78.54 -4.22 -19.53
N MET A 7 -79.22 -5.00 -18.65
CA MET A 7 -78.78 -5.20 -17.26
C MET A 7 -77.54 -6.11 -17.16
N LYS A 8 -77.37 -7.08 -18.08
CA LYS A 8 -76.18 -7.94 -18.14
C LYS A 8 -74.94 -7.20 -18.64
N TRP A 9 -75.10 -6.20 -19.50
CA TRP A 9 -73.99 -5.41 -20.04
C TRP A 9 -73.47 -4.38 -19.04
N CYS A 10 -74.34 -3.75 -18.23
CA CYS A 10 -73.89 -2.88 -17.14
C CYS A 10 -73.16 -3.65 -16.01
N LEU A 11 -73.60 -4.88 -15.70
CA LEU A 11 -72.95 -5.69 -14.65
C LEU A 11 -71.54 -6.15 -15.07
N CYS A 12 -71.32 -6.49 -16.34
CA CYS A 12 -69.99 -6.83 -16.86
C CYS A 12 -69.05 -5.62 -16.89
N LEU A 13 -69.56 -4.42 -17.20
CA LEU A 13 -68.80 -3.18 -17.18
C LEU A 13 -68.36 -2.77 -15.75
N PHE A 14 -69.20 -3.01 -14.74
CA PHE A 14 -68.83 -2.76 -13.33
C PHE A 14 -67.81 -3.77 -12.78
N ILE A 15 -67.89 -5.04 -13.18
CA ILE A 15 -66.92 -6.07 -12.77
C ILE A 15 -65.54 -5.80 -13.41
N PHE A 16 -65.52 -5.31 -14.66
CA PHE A 16 -64.27 -5.01 -15.36
C PHE A 16 -63.56 -3.75 -14.81
N THR A 17 -64.31 -2.73 -14.39
CA THR A 17 -63.72 -1.54 -13.75
C THR A 17 -63.23 -1.80 -12.33
N PHE A 18 -63.88 -2.68 -11.57
CA PHE A 18 -63.43 -3.09 -10.22
C PHE A 18 -62.14 -3.93 -10.26
N LEU A 19 -61.96 -4.79 -11.27
CA LEU A 19 -60.73 -5.55 -11.50
C LEU A 19 -59.53 -4.67 -11.88
N ILE A 20 -59.75 -3.58 -12.61
CA ILE A 20 -58.68 -2.61 -12.94
C ILE A 20 -58.26 -1.80 -11.70
N ILE A 21 -59.18 -1.53 -10.77
CA ILE A 21 -58.86 -0.82 -9.52
C ILE A 21 -58.08 -1.72 -8.56
N ILE A 22 -58.42 -3.01 -8.44
CA ILE A 22 -57.66 -3.97 -7.61
C ILE A 22 -56.28 -4.27 -8.23
N GLY A 23 -56.18 -4.31 -9.57
CA GLY A 23 -54.89 -4.43 -10.26
C GLY A 23 -53.95 -3.22 -10.06
N LYS A 24 -54.50 -2.03 -9.78
CA LYS A 24 -53.71 -0.84 -9.44
C LYS A 24 -53.36 -0.71 -7.97
N THR A 25 -54.14 -1.28 -7.05
CA THR A 25 -53.85 -1.21 -5.59
C THR A 25 -53.04 -2.39 -5.06
N ILE A 26 -52.89 -3.48 -5.82
CA ILE A 26 -51.97 -4.58 -5.50
C ILE A 26 -50.57 -4.37 -6.12
N TRP A 27 -50.40 -3.37 -7.00
CA TRP A 27 -49.11 -2.97 -7.56
C TRP A 27 -48.59 -1.65 -6.96
N SER A 28 -48.71 -1.47 -5.65
CA SER A 28 -48.01 -0.36 -4.98
C SER A 28 -47.54 -0.64 -3.55
N SER A 29 -47.55 -1.89 -3.09
CA SER A 29 -47.13 -2.20 -1.70
C SER A 29 -46.39 -3.53 -1.61
N ILE A 30 -45.45 -3.74 -2.54
CA ILE A 30 -44.28 -4.58 -2.28
C ILE A 30 -43.08 -3.70 -2.60
N ASP A 31 -42.90 -2.66 -1.78
CA ASP A 31 -41.55 -2.27 -1.40
C ASP A 31 -41.00 -3.42 -0.55
N VAL A 32 -40.64 -4.52 -1.22
CA VAL A 32 -39.45 -5.24 -0.80
C VAL A 32 -38.39 -4.18 -0.96
N ALA A 33 -38.08 -3.53 0.15
CA ALA A 33 -36.82 -2.86 0.37
C ALA A 33 -35.73 -3.91 0.18
N GLY A 34 -35.49 -4.27 -1.08
CA GLY A 34 -34.18 -4.62 -1.55
C GLY A 34 -33.38 -3.39 -1.19
N VAL A 35 -32.72 -3.47 -0.05
CA VAL A 35 -31.52 -2.71 0.22
C VAL A 35 -30.58 -3.13 -0.91
N SER A 36 -30.76 -2.49 -2.08
CA SER A 36 -29.70 -2.36 -3.04
C SER A 36 -28.64 -1.64 -2.23
N SER A 37 -27.68 -2.40 -1.72
CA SER A 37 -26.37 -1.87 -1.47
C SER A 37 -25.93 -1.31 -2.81
N VAL A 38 -26.24 -0.04 -3.04
CA VAL A 38 -25.57 0.77 -4.03
C VAL A 38 -24.14 0.74 -3.52
N SER A 39 -23.38 -0.26 -3.98
CA SER A 39 -21.96 -0.35 -3.77
C SER A 39 -21.47 1.00 -4.22
N SER A 40 -21.01 1.83 -3.29
CA SER A 40 -20.42 3.11 -3.64
C SER A 40 -19.36 2.81 -4.70
N ASN A 41 -19.36 3.60 -5.78
CA ASN A 41 -18.36 3.46 -6.86
C ASN A 41 -16.93 3.70 -6.36
N SER A 42 -16.78 4.04 -5.08
CA SER A 42 -15.53 4.09 -4.34
C SER A 42 -15.56 3.26 -3.06
N GLU A 43 -14.42 2.71 -2.68
CA GLU A 43 -14.18 2.04 -1.41
C GLU A 43 -12.90 2.59 -0.77
N THR A 44 -12.90 2.78 0.55
CA THR A 44 -11.71 3.23 1.28
C THR A 44 -11.13 2.09 2.08
N ILE A 45 -9.85 1.79 1.87
CA ILE A 45 -9.10 0.78 2.61
C ILE A 45 -8.14 1.51 3.53
N VAL A 46 -8.22 1.24 4.83
CA VAL A 46 -7.32 1.83 5.82
C VAL A 46 -6.33 0.77 6.28
N LEU A 47 -5.04 1.02 6.04
CA LEU A 47 -3.95 0.13 6.44
C LEU A 47 -3.17 0.76 7.59
N ASN A 48 -3.11 0.08 8.72
CA ASN A 48 -2.22 0.49 9.81
C ASN A 48 -0.83 -0.09 9.54
N LYS A 49 0.18 0.78 9.48
CA LYS A 49 1.57 0.42 9.16
C LYS A 49 2.48 0.85 10.29
N THR A 50 3.36 -0.07 10.69
CA THR A 50 4.39 0.17 11.70
C THR A 50 5.75 -0.02 11.04
N PHE A 51 6.66 0.91 11.29
CA PHE A 51 8.02 0.88 10.76
C PHE A 51 9.03 0.98 11.90
N LYS A 52 10.18 0.34 11.74
CA LYS A 52 11.31 0.55 12.63
C LYS A 52 11.95 1.89 12.29
N THR A 53 11.65 2.92 13.09
CA THR A 53 12.12 4.30 12.83
C THR A 53 13.10 4.81 13.88
N THR A 54 14.00 5.72 13.50
CA THR A 54 14.85 6.46 14.45
C THR A 54 15.02 7.94 14.08
N ASN A 55 15.38 8.74 15.09
CA ASN A 55 15.81 10.13 14.96
C ASN A 55 17.32 10.30 15.21
N HIS A 56 18.04 9.21 15.46
CA HIS A 56 19.41 9.22 15.96
C HIS A 56 20.36 8.46 15.02
N LEU A 57 21.42 9.15 14.60
CA LEU A 57 22.48 8.55 13.78
C LEU A 57 23.16 7.37 14.47
N SER A 58 23.26 7.37 15.81
CA SER A 58 23.80 6.23 16.58
C SER A 58 23.00 4.96 16.36
N GLU A 59 21.67 5.04 16.40
CA GLU A 59 20.79 3.89 16.20
C GLU A 59 20.83 3.41 14.75
N MET A 60 20.91 4.32 13.77
CA MET A 60 21.15 3.95 12.38
C MET A 60 22.45 3.14 12.22
N VAL A 61 23.52 3.58 12.90
CA VAL A 61 24.80 2.88 12.91
C VAL A 61 24.67 1.53 13.60
N GLU A 62 23.99 1.45 14.74
CA GLU A 62 23.83 0.22 15.52
C GLU A 62 23.10 -0.87 14.74
N GLU A 63 22.01 -0.49 14.09
CA GLU A 63 21.10 -1.38 13.37
C GLU A 63 21.67 -1.90 12.05
N ALA A 64 22.50 -1.13 11.36
CA ALA A 64 23.10 -1.56 10.11
C ALA A 64 24.18 -2.64 10.34
N ASP A 65 24.19 -3.68 9.52
CA ASP A 65 25.31 -4.63 9.48
C ASP A 65 26.45 -4.02 8.65
N VAL A 66 26.09 -3.37 7.54
CA VAL A 66 27.00 -2.72 6.59
C VAL A 66 26.61 -1.26 6.39
N ILE A 67 27.59 -0.36 6.38
CA ILE A 67 27.40 1.05 6.05
C ILE A 67 28.41 1.43 4.98
N VAL A 68 27.92 1.93 3.85
CA VAL A 68 28.76 2.31 2.71
C VAL A 68 28.48 3.73 2.23
N LEU A 69 29.53 4.35 1.71
CA LEU A 69 29.50 5.60 0.96
C LEU A 69 29.63 5.26 -0.53
N GLY A 70 28.77 5.84 -1.37
CA GLY A 70 28.75 5.53 -2.79
C GLY A 70 27.67 6.28 -3.56
N GLU A 71 27.32 5.77 -4.74
CA GLU A 71 26.36 6.40 -5.66
C GLU A 71 25.45 5.36 -6.28
N TYR A 72 24.19 5.73 -6.55
CA TYR A 72 23.28 4.87 -7.30
C TYR A 72 23.50 5.06 -8.81
N ASP A 73 23.58 3.96 -9.56
CA ASP A 73 23.69 3.99 -11.02
C ASP A 73 22.31 3.99 -11.69
N GLY A 74 21.29 3.44 -11.01
CA GLY A 74 19.92 3.42 -11.49
C GLY A 74 19.19 2.14 -11.10
N LEU A 75 17.98 1.99 -11.62
CA LEU A 75 17.18 0.78 -11.44
C LEU A 75 17.85 -0.36 -12.23
N TYR A 76 18.23 -1.43 -11.52
CA TYR A 76 18.79 -2.63 -12.12
C TYR A 76 17.67 -3.59 -12.54
N SER A 77 16.76 -3.91 -11.62
CA SER A 77 15.62 -4.78 -11.89
C SER A 77 14.48 -4.58 -10.89
N LYS A 78 13.34 -5.18 -11.19
CA LYS A 78 12.21 -5.34 -10.27
C LYS A 78 12.11 -6.80 -9.88
N TRP A 79 11.63 -7.08 -8.67
CA TRP A 79 11.47 -8.45 -8.20
C TRP A 79 10.32 -8.56 -7.20
N ASN A 80 9.76 -9.78 -7.04
CA ASN A 80 8.77 -10.04 -6.00
C ASN A 80 9.50 -10.42 -4.70
N MET A 81 9.46 -9.52 -3.72
CA MET A 81 10.07 -9.69 -2.40
C MET A 81 9.45 -10.83 -1.59
N ALA A 82 8.21 -11.22 -1.88
CA ALA A 82 7.55 -12.35 -1.23
C ALA A 82 8.04 -13.71 -1.75
N ASN A 83 8.79 -13.73 -2.86
CA ASN A 83 9.21 -14.96 -3.51
C ASN A 83 10.51 -15.51 -2.90
N SER A 84 10.45 -15.90 -1.62
CA SER A 84 11.51 -16.66 -0.95
C SER A 84 11.20 -18.16 -1.00
N SER A 85 11.38 -18.78 -2.17
CA SER A 85 11.66 -20.21 -2.33
C SER A 85 10.70 -21.26 -1.71
N SER A 86 9.38 -21.04 -1.59
CA SER A 86 8.47 -22.11 -1.11
C SER A 86 7.20 -22.26 -1.96
N HIS A 87 6.77 -23.51 -2.14
CA HIS A 87 5.74 -23.96 -3.08
C HIS A 87 4.29 -23.71 -2.60
N GLU A 88 4.04 -22.78 -1.68
CA GLU A 88 2.71 -22.57 -1.12
C GLU A 88 2.26 -21.11 -1.18
N ILE A 89 1.20 -20.92 -1.98
CA ILE A 89 0.32 -19.75 -2.13
C ILE A 89 1.02 -18.45 -2.59
N GLN A 90 1.05 -18.27 -3.92
CA GLN A 90 1.41 -17.03 -4.63
C GLN A 90 0.39 -15.88 -4.42
N SER A 91 0.02 -15.54 -3.19
CA SER A 91 -0.99 -14.50 -2.93
C SER A 91 -0.41 -13.12 -2.68
N GLU A 92 0.81 -13.02 -2.15
CA GLU A 92 1.44 -11.74 -1.86
C GLU A 92 2.42 -11.38 -2.98
N ASP A 93 2.11 -10.28 -3.68
CA ASP A 93 2.99 -9.70 -4.67
C ASP A 93 3.50 -8.38 -4.09
N VAL A 94 4.70 -8.45 -3.53
CA VAL A 94 5.39 -7.29 -2.95
C VAL A 94 6.48 -6.90 -3.94
N GLU A 95 6.25 -5.84 -4.70
CA GLU A 95 7.23 -5.36 -5.68
C GLU A 95 8.38 -4.67 -4.95
N GLY A 96 9.60 -5.18 -5.16
CA GLY A 96 10.85 -4.56 -4.78
C GLY A 96 11.57 -4.04 -6.01
N HIS A 97 12.25 -2.91 -5.86
CA HIS A 97 13.14 -2.34 -6.86
C HIS A 97 14.59 -2.52 -6.41
N LEU A 98 15.36 -3.30 -7.19
CA LEU A 98 16.80 -3.43 -6.99
C LEU A 98 17.50 -2.30 -7.73
N PHE A 99 18.18 -1.44 -7.00
CA PHE A 99 19.03 -0.40 -7.56
C PHE A 99 20.50 -0.83 -7.49
N SER A 100 21.24 -0.62 -8.58
CA SER A 100 22.70 -0.79 -8.54
C SER A 100 23.34 0.40 -7.81
N PHE A 101 24.33 0.09 -6.97
CA PHE A 101 25.04 1.03 -6.13
C PHE A 101 26.55 0.79 -6.20
N HIS A 102 27.27 1.81 -6.64
CA HIS A 102 28.72 1.82 -6.70
C HIS A 102 29.31 2.25 -5.36
N VAL A 103 29.94 1.32 -4.66
CA VAL A 103 30.59 1.53 -3.35
C VAL A 103 31.95 2.20 -3.55
N LYS A 104 32.10 3.40 -2.97
CA LYS A 104 33.38 4.13 -2.91
C LYS A 104 34.16 3.82 -1.65
N GLU A 105 33.47 3.63 -0.52
CA GLU A 105 34.09 3.35 0.77
C GLU A 105 33.14 2.57 1.68
N THR A 106 33.65 1.54 2.35
CA THR A 106 32.94 0.86 3.44
C THR A 106 33.29 1.54 4.77
N LEU A 107 32.28 2.02 5.48
CA LEU A 107 32.40 2.75 6.75
C LEU A 107 32.21 1.84 7.96
N LYS A 108 31.41 0.77 7.81
CA LYS A 108 31.15 -0.27 8.81
C LYS A 108 30.82 -1.59 8.09
N GLY A 109 31.20 -2.71 8.70
CA GLY A 109 30.91 -4.06 8.22
C GLY A 109 32.09 -4.68 7.48
N ASP A 110 31.93 -5.92 7.06
CA ASP A 110 32.91 -6.62 6.24
C ASP A 110 33.04 -5.98 4.84
N TYR A 111 34.11 -6.34 4.13
CA TYR A 111 34.32 -5.88 2.76
C TYR A 111 33.13 -6.28 1.87
N VAL A 112 32.51 -5.30 1.24
CA VAL A 112 31.54 -5.51 0.18
C VAL A 112 32.15 -5.20 -1.18
N LYS A 113 31.61 -5.86 -2.22
CA LYS A 113 32.01 -5.62 -3.61
C LYS A 113 31.80 -4.14 -3.98
N ASN A 114 32.57 -3.66 -4.96
CA ASN A 114 32.48 -2.29 -5.45
C ASN A 114 31.11 -1.97 -6.10
N GLU A 115 30.35 -2.99 -6.49
CA GLU A 115 28.98 -2.85 -6.98
C GLU A 115 28.09 -3.80 -6.18
N ILE A 116 27.03 -3.25 -5.59
CA ILE A 116 26.03 -3.98 -4.82
C ILE A 116 24.63 -3.63 -5.29
N LEU A 117 23.67 -4.52 -5.04
CA LEU A 117 22.25 -4.26 -5.27
C LEU A 117 21.58 -3.90 -3.95
N ILE A 118 20.85 -2.79 -3.92
CA ILE A 118 20.08 -2.34 -2.75
C ILE A 118 18.60 -2.41 -3.11
N ASN A 119 17.84 -3.16 -2.32
CA ASN A 119 16.40 -3.28 -2.48
C ASN A 119 15.67 -2.07 -1.88
N HIS A 120 14.70 -1.55 -2.62
CA HIS A 120 13.73 -0.56 -2.17
C HIS A 120 12.34 -1.15 -2.35
N ARG A 121 11.61 -1.37 -1.26
CA ARG A 121 10.21 -1.84 -1.34
C ARG A 121 9.38 -0.76 -2.04
N TYR A 122 8.65 -1.15 -3.09
CA TYR A 122 7.94 -0.23 -3.97
C TYR A 122 6.43 -0.27 -3.77
N SER A 123 5.83 -1.45 -3.81
CA SER A 123 4.38 -1.62 -3.62
C SER A 123 4.04 -3.02 -3.12
N GLU A 124 2.80 -3.20 -2.70
CA GLU A 124 2.20 -4.50 -2.39
C GLU A 124 0.82 -4.58 -3.05
N ASN A 125 0.44 -5.77 -3.51
CA ASN A 125 -0.92 -6.02 -3.96
C ASN A 125 -1.77 -6.59 -2.81
N LEU A 126 -2.81 -5.86 -2.42
CA LEU A 126 -3.82 -6.32 -1.48
C LEU A 126 -4.80 -7.22 -2.22
N VAL A 127 -4.97 -8.46 -1.76
CA VAL A 127 -6.01 -9.36 -2.25
C VAL A 127 -7.26 -9.14 -1.43
N LEU A 128 -8.31 -8.64 -2.09
CA LEU A 128 -9.61 -8.43 -1.48
C LEU A 128 -10.59 -9.46 -2.03
N GLU A 129 -11.33 -10.11 -1.15
CA GLU A 129 -12.41 -11.02 -1.49
C GLU A 129 -13.72 -10.26 -1.45
N GLU A 130 -14.42 -10.28 -2.57
CA GLU A 130 -15.81 -9.89 -2.65
C GLU A 130 -16.64 -11.15 -2.90
N SER A 131 -17.77 -11.27 -2.23
CA SER A 131 -18.68 -12.40 -2.44
C SER A 131 -20.11 -11.91 -2.59
N ASN A 132 -20.98 -12.78 -3.09
CA ASN A 132 -22.42 -12.52 -3.14
C ASN A 132 -23.16 -13.09 -1.91
N GLU A 133 -22.47 -13.21 -0.78
CA GLU A 133 -23.12 -13.53 0.48
C GLU A 133 -24.11 -12.44 0.87
N ILE A 134 -25.21 -12.85 1.50
CA ILE A 134 -26.19 -11.91 2.05
C ILE A 134 -25.96 -11.91 3.56
N ILE A 135 -25.48 -10.80 4.09
CA ILE A 135 -25.31 -10.57 5.52
C ILE A 135 -26.41 -9.65 6.03
N ASP A 136 -26.88 -9.88 7.26
CA ASP A 136 -27.75 -8.94 7.95
C ASP A 136 -26.96 -7.74 8.50
N LYS A 137 -27.67 -6.78 9.09
CA LYS A 137 -27.08 -5.57 9.71
C LYS A 137 -26.11 -5.85 10.87
N ASN A 138 -26.10 -7.07 11.41
CA ASN A 138 -25.23 -7.49 12.51
C ASN A 138 -24.05 -8.34 12.00
N GLY A 139 -23.93 -8.53 10.68
CA GLY A 139 -22.90 -9.36 10.06
C GLY A 139 -23.20 -10.87 10.08
N ILE A 140 -24.44 -11.27 10.37
CA ILE A 140 -24.85 -12.68 10.32
C ILE A 140 -25.15 -13.08 8.87
N ILE A 141 -24.54 -14.17 8.42
CA ILE A 141 -24.75 -14.71 7.07
C ILE A 141 -26.18 -15.28 6.99
N LEU A 142 -27.05 -14.58 6.25
CA LEU A 142 -28.41 -15.01 5.91
C LEU A 142 -28.43 -15.98 4.72
N LYS A 143 -27.47 -15.83 3.81
CA LYS A 143 -27.26 -16.73 2.67
C LYS A 143 -25.77 -16.81 2.33
N GLY A 144 -25.24 -18.03 2.33
CA GLY A 144 -23.84 -18.27 1.98
C GLY A 144 -23.48 -17.82 0.57
N ALA A 145 -22.22 -17.43 0.37
CA ALA A 145 -21.68 -17.09 -0.93
C ALA A 145 -21.83 -18.26 -1.92
N THR A 146 -22.30 -17.97 -3.13
CA THR A 146 -22.29 -18.90 -4.26
C THR A 146 -21.25 -18.52 -5.31
N LYS A 147 -20.70 -17.30 -5.20
CA LYS A 147 -19.59 -16.80 -6.00
C LYS A 147 -18.70 -15.96 -5.09
N VAL A 148 -17.39 -16.22 -5.18
CA VAL A 148 -16.34 -15.39 -4.58
C VAL A 148 -15.47 -14.90 -5.72
N PHE A 149 -15.16 -13.62 -5.71
CA PHE A 149 -14.31 -12.96 -6.68
C PHE A 149 -13.20 -12.23 -5.93
N THR A 150 -11.96 -12.55 -6.29
CA THR A 150 -10.79 -11.85 -5.77
C THR A 150 -10.45 -10.67 -6.68
N LYS A 151 -10.07 -9.56 -6.07
CA LYS A 151 -9.53 -8.38 -6.75
C LYS A 151 -8.19 -8.03 -6.12
N LYS A 152 -7.23 -7.64 -6.95
CA LYS A 152 -5.93 -7.12 -6.49
C LYS A 152 -5.95 -5.61 -6.54
N VAL A 153 -5.59 -4.98 -5.43
CA VAL A 153 -5.54 -3.52 -5.29
C VAL A 153 -4.11 -3.16 -4.90
N GLU A 154 -3.42 -2.41 -5.76
CA GLU A 154 -2.04 -1.99 -5.50
C GLU A 154 -2.00 -0.91 -4.42
N ASN A 155 -1.25 -1.15 -3.35
CA ASN A 155 -0.83 -0.15 -2.37
C ASN A 155 0.64 0.19 -2.56
N LYS A 156 0.93 1.46 -2.83
CA LYS A 156 2.32 1.95 -2.92
C LYS A 156 2.93 2.04 -1.53
N ASP A 157 4.20 1.66 -1.43
CA ASP A 157 4.93 1.79 -0.18
C ASP A 157 5.07 3.29 0.17
N PRO A 158 4.54 3.73 1.33
CA PRO A 158 4.61 5.12 1.74
C PRO A 158 6.04 5.61 2.00
N LEU A 159 6.99 4.71 2.27
CA LEU A 159 8.40 5.02 2.50
C LEU A 159 9.24 4.97 1.22
N TYR A 160 8.66 4.59 0.07
CA TYR A 160 9.41 4.50 -1.17
C TYR A 160 9.97 5.87 -1.59
N ILE A 161 11.29 5.93 -1.72
CA ILE A 161 12.03 7.07 -2.26
C ILE A 161 12.92 6.55 -3.37
N LYS A 162 12.60 6.88 -4.62
CA LYS A 162 13.48 6.57 -5.74
C LYS A 162 14.80 7.36 -5.59
N PRO A 163 15.96 6.70 -5.49
CA PRO A 163 17.25 7.39 -5.42
C PRO A 163 17.55 8.11 -6.74
N LYS A 164 18.34 9.18 -6.65
CA LYS A 164 18.81 9.93 -7.82
C LYS A 164 20.19 9.44 -8.21
N SER A 165 20.39 9.19 -9.50
CA SER A 165 21.73 8.92 -10.02
C SER A 165 22.66 10.12 -9.83
N GLU A 166 23.97 9.88 -9.84
CA GLU A 166 25.02 10.91 -9.75
C GLU A 166 24.98 11.74 -8.44
N LYS A 167 24.33 11.22 -7.40
CA LYS A 167 24.37 11.78 -6.06
C LYS A 167 25.14 10.84 -5.15
N THR A 168 25.93 11.44 -4.27
CA THR A 168 26.66 10.73 -3.23
C THR A 168 25.73 10.43 -2.06
N TYR A 169 25.76 9.20 -1.59
CA TYR A 169 24.96 8.72 -0.45
C TYR A 169 25.83 7.99 0.57
N ILE A 170 25.46 8.13 1.85
CA ILE A 170 25.73 7.09 2.85
C ILE A 170 24.45 6.29 3.04
N VAL A 171 24.55 4.95 2.96
CA VAL A 171 23.43 4.03 3.14
C VAL A 171 23.71 3.04 4.27
N PHE A 172 22.65 2.73 5.04
CA PHE A 172 22.67 1.90 6.24
C PHE A 172 21.91 0.60 5.97
N LEU A 173 22.64 -0.51 5.86
CA LEU A 173 22.14 -1.72 5.23
C LEU A 173 22.18 -2.94 6.14
N LYS A 174 21.18 -3.81 5.96
CA LYS A 174 21.19 -5.21 6.39
C LYS A 174 21.60 -6.08 5.21
N GLU A 175 22.42 -7.09 5.48
CA GLU A 175 22.84 -8.05 4.48
C GLU A 175 21.87 -9.23 4.43
N ASN A 176 21.50 -9.67 3.23
CA ASN A 176 20.82 -10.94 3.03
C ASN A 176 21.70 -11.86 2.18
N ASN A 177 22.48 -12.69 2.87
CA ASN A 177 23.43 -13.61 2.25
C ASN A 177 22.78 -14.63 1.32
N ILE A 178 21.49 -14.94 1.50
CA ILE A 178 20.77 -15.92 0.69
C ILE A 178 20.41 -15.34 -0.67
N LEU A 179 19.99 -14.06 -0.71
CA LEU A 179 19.49 -13.43 -1.92
C LEU A 179 20.54 -12.58 -2.65
N GLY A 180 21.73 -12.41 -2.08
CA GLY A 180 22.86 -11.72 -2.71
C GLY A 180 22.67 -10.22 -2.92
N HIS A 181 21.76 -9.59 -2.16
CA HIS A 181 21.50 -8.15 -2.20
C HIS A 181 21.16 -7.61 -0.80
N PHE A 182 21.22 -6.28 -0.68
CA PHE A 182 21.10 -5.56 0.59
C PHE A 182 19.72 -4.94 0.78
N TYR A 183 19.36 -4.72 2.04
CA TYR A 183 18.10 -4.12 2.47
C TYR A 183 18.34 -2.91 3.36
N PRO A 184 17.41 -1.93 3.39
CA PRO A 184 17.37 -0.91 4.42
C PRO A 184 17.41 -1.53 5.82
N ALA A 185 18.29 -1.03 6.69
CA ALA A 185 18.34 -1.54 8.07
C ALA A 185 17.19 -1.03 8.95
N LEU A 186 16.70 0.17 8.66
CA LEU A 186 15.68 0.90 9.39
C LEU A 186 15.24 2.12 8.58
N GLU A 187 14.23 2.87 9.03
CA GLU A 187 13.84 4.15 8.44
C GLU A 187 14.29 5.33 9.34
N PRO A 188 15.08 6.30 8.87
CA PRO A 188 15.68 6.40 7.54
C PRO A 188 16.91 5.50 7.40
N PHE A 189 17.26 5.13 6.17
CA PHE A 189 18.49 4.38 5.87
C PHE A 189 19.44 5.08 4.89
N MET A 190 19.09 6.25 4.37
CA MET A 190 19.92 6.92 3.36
C MET A 190 20.10 8.41 3.66
N ILE A 191 21.33 8.88 3.49
CA ILE A 191 21.72 10.28 3.62
C ILE A 191 22.34 10.70 2.29
N GLU A 192 21.72 11.65 1.59
CA GLU A 192 22.24 12.25 0.36
C GLU A 192 23.19 13.40 0.68
N PHE A 193 24.20 13.63 -0.16
CA PHE A 193 25.14 14.74 0.00
C PHE A 193 25.09 15.68 -1.20
N ASP A 194 25.05 16.98 -0.94
CA ASP A 194 25.18 18.01 -1.98
C ASP A 194 26.64 18.20 -2.44
N LEU A 195 26.84 19.02 -3.47
CA LEU A 195 28.18 19.35 -4.00
C LEU A 195 29.12 20.00 -2.96
N ARG A 196 28.58 20.49 -1.84
CA ARG A 196 29.34 21.08 -0.72
C ARG A 196 29.50 20.09 0.44
N ASN A 197 29.26 18.80 0.17
CA ASN A 197 29.31 17.71 1.13
C ASN A 197 28.40 17.94 2.35
N THR A 198 27.26 18.57 2.13
CA THR A 198 26.24 18.82 3.16
C THR A 198 25.17 17.74 3.09
N ALA A 199 24.86 17.15 4.24
CA ALA A 199 23.92 16.05 4.37
C ALA A 199 22.46 16.50 4.17
N HIS A 200 21.69 15.62 3.55
CA HIS A 200 20.23 15.66 3.41
C HIS A 200 19.68 14.27 3.75
N LEU A 201 19.13 14.14 4.95
CA LEU A 201 18.46 12.91 5.39
C LEU A 201 17.25 12.63 4.51
N LYS A 202 17.12 11.42 4.00
CA LYS A 202 16.00 11.06 3.13
C LYS A 202 15.01 10.21 3.92
N SER A 203 13.80 10.72 4.02
CA SER A 203 12.65 10.00 4.56
C SER A 203 11.38 10.72 4.12
N ASN A 204 10.32 9.95 3.83
CA ASN A 204 8.99 10.52 3.62
C ASN A 204 8.33 10.92 4.95
N LEU A 205 8.81 10.38 6.09
CA LEU A 205 8.28 10.66 7.43
C LEU A 205 8.81 11.96 8.04
N ILE A 206 9.69 12.68 7.33
CA ILE A 206 10.09 14.06 7.67
C ILE A 206 8.97 15.01 7.20
N ASN A 207 8.60 15.98 8.05
CA ASN A 207 7.53 16.94 7.77
C ASN A 207 6.23 16.23 7.39
N TRP A 208 5.80 15.38 8.31
CA TRP A 208 4.63 14.52 8.20
C TRP A 208 3.38 15.24 7.67
N ASP A 209 2.83 14.72 6.59
CA ASP A 209 1.53 15.15 6.05
C ASP A 209 0.67 13.91 5.80
N LYS A 210 -0.44 13.79 6.54
CA LYS A 210 -1.37 12.66 6.48
C LYS A 210 -1.95 12.45 5.07
N ASN A 211 -1.97 13.48 4.22
CA ASN A 211 -2.51 13.38 2.88
C ASN A 211 -1.55 12.72 1.88
N LYS A 212 -0.23 12.71 2.16
CA LYS A 212 0.78 12.10 1.27
C LYS A 212 0.68 10.58 1.17
N TYR A 213 -0.02 9.95 2.12
CA TYR A 213 -0.12 8.50 2.25
C TYR A 213 -1.48 7.95 1.83
N LYS A 214 -2.22 8.77 1.08
CA LYS A 214 -3.48 8.42 0.44
C LYS A 214 -3.24 8.19 -1.04
N PHE A 215 -3.57 6.99 -1.52
CA PHE A 215 -3.42 6.63 -2.93
C PHE A 215 -4.79 6.32 -3.52
N GLU A 216 -5.03 6.83 -4.73
CA GLU A 216 -6.16 6.40 -5.54
C GLU A 216 -5.69 5.32 -6.51
N THR A 217 -6.42 4.21 -6.58
CA THR A 217 -6.24 3.19 -7.61
C THR A 217 -7.58 2.75 -8.13
N LYS A 218 -7.64 2.33 -9.40
CA LYS A 218 -8.87 1.90 -10.07
C LYS A 218 -8.73 0.45 -10.49
N VAL A 219 -9.72 -0.35 -10.11
CA VAL A 219 -9.80 -1.76 -10.52
C VAL A 219 -11.15 -1.96 -11.17
N LYS A 220 -11.14 -2.17 -12.50
CA LYS A 220 -12.34 -2.14 -13.35
C LYS A 220 -13.08 -0.80 -13.16
N ASP A 221 -14.37 -0.84 -12.84
CA ASP A 221 -15.22 0.35 -12.71
C ASP A 221 -15.29 0.90 -11.28
N LYS A 222 -14.49 0.36 -10.34
CA LYS A 222 -14.48 0.76 -8.93
C LYS A 222 -13.18 1.48 -8.57
N THR A 223 -13.32 2.62 -7.91
CA THR A 223 -12.21 3.39 -7.35
C THR A 223 -11.90 2.93 -5.93
N PHE A 224 -10.63 2.83 -5.59
CA PHE A 224 -10.16 2.51 -4.25
C PHE A 224 -9.31 3.66 -3.72
N TYR A 225 -9.63 4.12 -2.52
CA TYR A 225 -8.82 5.07 -1.76
C TYR A 225 -8.08 4.31 -0.67
N ILE A 226 -6.76 4.19 -0.80
CA ILE A 226 -5.93 3.49 0.18
C ILE A 226 -5.33 4.52 1.11
N GLU A 227 -5.59 4.42 2.41
CA GLU A 227 -5.02 5.29 3.44
C GLU A 227 -4.04 4.49 4.29
N ASN A 228 -2.74 4.77 4.15
CA ASN A 228 -1.72 4.21 5.05
C ASN A 228 -1.64 5.07 6.31
N LYS A 229 -2.21 4.55 7.41
CA LYS A 229 -2.06 5.12 8.75
C LYS A 229 -0.75 4.64 9.34
N ILE A 230 0.16 5.58 9.49
CA ILE A 230 1.47 5.35 10.09
C ILE A 230 1.49 6.16 11.39
N ASP A 231 2.03 5.60 12.47
CA ASP A 231 2.12 6.27 13.77
C ASP A 231 3.59 6.50 14.15
N SER A 232 4.32 7.14 13.25
CA SER A 232 5.76 7.42 13.41
C SER A 232 6.13 8.66 12.61
N THR A 233 6.98 9.50 13.17
CA THR A 233 7.50 10.70 12.49
C THR A 233 9.01 10.78 12.70
N ILE A 234 9.71 11.36 11.73
CA ILE A 234 11.16 11.55 11.83
C ILE A 234 11.46 13.03 12.06
N LYS A 235 12.17 13.29 13.15
CA LYS A 235 12.81 14.58 13.43
C LYS A 235 14.22 14.56 12.84
N ASP A 236 14.40 15.32 11.77
CA ASP A 236 15.69 15.42 11.10
C ASP A 236 16.69 16.26 11.91
N ASN A 237 17.64 15.57 12.55
CA ASN A 237 18.79 16.18 13.23
C ASN A 237 20.11 15.89 12.50
N ILE A 238 20.05 15.37 11.26
CA ILE A 238 21.20 14.89 10.49
C ILE A 238 21.49 15.83 9.32
N SER A 239 20.46 16.34 8.65
CA SER A 239 20.63 17.30 7.56
C SER A 239 21.41 18.53 8.00
N GLY A 240 22.20 19.10 7.09
CA GLY A 240 23.08 20.23 7.36
C GLY A 240 24.46 19.85 7.91
N LYS A 241 24.66 18.63 8.44
CA LYS A 241 25.99 18.14 8.86
C LYS A 241 26.91 17.92 7.67
N LYS A 242 28.23 17.98 7.89
CA LYS A 242 29.20 17.67 6.84
C LYS A 242 29.44 16.17 6.71
N LEU A 243 29.72 15.72 5.49
CA LEU A 243 30.08 14.33 5.18
C LEU A 243 31.17 13.81 6.11
N ARG A 244 32.22 14.62 6.32
CA ARG A 244 33.33 14.26 7.21
C ARG A 244 32.84 13.96 8.64
N ASP A 245 32.00 14.81 9.20
CA ASP A 245 31.48 14.65 10.57
C ASP A 245 30.66 13.37 10.70
N ILE A 246 29.84 13.06 9.70
CA ILE A 246 29.04 11.83 9.67
C ILE A 246 29.95 10.60 9.55
N LYS A 247 30.94 10.61 8.65
CA LYS A 247 31.91 9.51 8.52
C LYS A 247 32.69 9.27 9.81
N ASP A 248 33.19 10.35 10.42
CA ASP A 248 33.97 10.27 11.66
C ASP A 248 33.10 9.73 12.82
N PHE A 249 31.82 10.13 12.87
CA PHE A 249 30.85 9.57 13.81
C PHE A 249 30.63 8.07 13.58
N VAL A 250 30.32 7.65 12.35
CA VAL A 250 30.07 6.24 12.01
C VAL A 250 31.27 5.37 12.39
N LYS A 251 32.48 5.78 12.00
CA LYS A 251 33.72 5.03 12.29
C LYS A 251 34.02 4.92 13.78
N ARG A 252 33.74 5.98 14.55
CA ARG A 252 33.93 5.98 16.01
C ARG A 252 32.94 5.02 16.67
N THR A 253 31.66 5.17 16.36
CA THR A 253 30.58 4.36 16.95
C THR A 253 30.71 2.88 16.60
N SER A 254 31.19 2.56 15.40
CA SER A 254 31.40 1.18 14.95
C SER A 254 32.51 0.43 15.70
N LYS A 255 33.43 1.16 16.36
CA LYS A 255 34.54 0.56 17.12
C LYS A 255 34.19 0.26 18.58
N VAL A 256 33.03 0.69 19.07
CA VAL A 256 32.62 0.54 20.49
C VAL A 256 31.87 -0.78 20.70
N LYS A 257 32.27 -1.86 20.01
CA LYS A 257 31.72 -3.21 20.22
C LYS A 257 32.81 -4.17 20.65
#